data_AF-A0A536YLD2-F1
#
_entry.id   AF-A0A536YLD2-F1
#
_cell.length_a   1.000
_cell.length_b   1.000
_cell.length_c   1.000
_cell.angle_alpha   90.00
_cell.angle_beta   90.00
_cell.angle_gamma   90.00
#
_symmetry.space_group_name_H-M   'P 1'
#
loop_
_entity.id
_entity.type
_entity.pdbx_description
1 polymer ?
#
loop_
_entity_poly.entity_id
_entity_poly.type
_entity_poly.pdbx_seq_one_letter_code
_entity_poly.pdbx_strand_id
1 'polypeptide(L)'
;MGAPHPGRRRGQEGVSVNARAQGGSLAAGIELVHREARYLDERRWDEWLALFVEDCVYWMPAWKADGTPTTNPQAELSHIYYASRAGLEDRIVRIRSGKSAASTPMPRTAHILGSVLPAESSADRLKLDSTWVSHVFFPRSGESHAFFGRSEHELV
;
A
#
# COMPACT_ATOMS: atom_id res chain seq x y z
N MET A 1 -19.21 -17.30 32.19
CA MET A 1 -19.36 -15.99 31.51
C MET A 1 -17.97 -15.42 31.30
N GLY A 2 -17.38 -15.65 30.12
CA GLY A 2 -16.02 -15.20 29.80
C GLY A 2 -16.03 -13.74 29.38
N ALA A 3 -15.24 -12.92 30.05
CA ALA A 3 -15.04 -11.52 29.75
C ALA A 3 -14.37 -11.32 28.37
N PRO A 4 -14.61 -10.19 27.68
CA PRO A 4 -14.08 -9.95 26.34
C PRO A 4 -12.57 -9.71 26.38
N HIS A 5 -11.87 -10.31 25.42
CA HIS A 5 -10.43 -10.14 25.19
C HIS A 5 -10.15 -8.71 24.68
N PRO A 6 -9.27 -7.92 25.32
CA PRO A 6 -8.84 -6.65 24.74
C PRO A 6 -7.78 -6.92 23.68
N GLY A 7 -8.24 -7.11 22.44
CA GLY A 7 -7.37 -7.16 21.27
C GLY A 7 -6.62 -5.84 21.11
N ARG A 8 -5.32 -5.87 21.42
CA ARG A 8 -4.35 -4.78 21.32
C ARG A 8 -4.33 -4.27 19.87
N ARG A 9 -5.06 -3.18 19.60
CA ARG A 9 -5.05 -2.50 18.29
C ARG A 9 -3.70 -1.81 18.11
N ARG A 10 -2.74 -2.53 17.53
CA ARG A 10 -1.48 -1.93 17.07
C ARG A 10 -1.81 -1.01 15.92
N GLY A 11 -1.62 0.29 16.14
CA GLY A 11 -1.51 1.22 15.04
C GLY A 11 -0.28 0.88 14.21
N GLN A 12 -0.53 0.53 12.96
CA GLN A 12 0.52 0.42 11.96
C GLN A 12 0.60 1.79 11.27
N GLU A 13 1.80 2.33 11.16
CA GLU A 13 2.13 3.53 10.38
C GLU A 13 3.21 3.13 9.38
N GLY A 14 3.09 3.65 8.14
CA GLY A 14 4.13 3.69 7.11
C GLY A 14 4.10 2.62 6.03
N VAL A 15 3.69 3.00 4.81
CA VAL A 15 4.04 2.37 3.52
C VAL A 15 4.56 3.48 2.60
N SER A 16 5.85 3.54 2.29
CA SER A 16 6.36 4.47 1.28
C SER A 16 6.21 3.83 -0.11
N VAL A 17 5.36 4.41 -0.95
CA VAL A 17 5.04 3.91 -2.30
C VAL A 17 5.53 4.93 -3.33
N ASN A 18 6.71 4.75 -3.90
CA ASN A 18 7.12 5.60 -5.03
C ASN A 18 6.34 5.16 -6.29
N ALA A 19 5.25 5.84 -6.63
CA ALA A 19 4.48 5.63 -7.87
C ALA A 19 4.61 6.86 -8.77
N ARG A 20 4.67 6.72 -10.10
CA ARG A 20 4.79 7.90 -10.99
C ARG A 20 3.40 8.39 -11.43
N ALA A 21 3.10 9.67 -11.21
CA ALA A 21 2.20 10.43 -12.07
C ALA A 21 3.06 11.33 -12.95
N GLN A 22 2.95 11.15 -14.27
CA GLN A 22 3.60 12.02 -15.26
C GLN A 22 3.38 13.49 -14.86
N GLY A 23 4.46 14.23 -14.57
CA GLY A 23 4.49 15.70 -14.42
C GLY A 23 3.13 16.32 -14.13
N GLY A 24 2.57 15.99 -12.97
CA GLY A 24 1.14 16.07 -12.74
C GLY A 24 0.79 17.21 -11.80
N SER A 25 -0.21 18.02 -12.17
CA SER A 25 -0.82 18.93 -11.21
C SER A 25 -1.28 18.17 -9.95
N LEU A 26 -1.35 18.85 -8.81
CA LEU A 26 -1.81 18.26 -7.54
C LEU A 26 -3.12 17.45 -7.71
N ALA A 27 -4.04 17.92 -8.55
CA ALA A 27 -5.28 17.22 -8.86
C ALA A 27 -5.04 15.85 -9.51
N ALA A 28 -4.13 15.75 -10.48
CA ALA A 28 -3.77 14.49 -11.13
C ALA A 28 -3.08 13.53 -10.15
N GLY A 29 -2.22 14.04 -9.26
CA GLY A 29 -1.58 13.24 -8.24
C GLY A 29 -2.58 12.67 -7.22
N ILE A 30 -3.52 13.50 -6.73
CA ILE A 30 -4.60 13.04 -5.86
C ILE A 30 -5.46 11.98 -6.57
N GLU A 31 -5.80 12.20 -7.83
CA GLU A 31 -6.57 11.25 -8.62
C GLU A 31 -5.82 9.91 -8.77
N LEU A 32 -4.50 9.94 -9.00
CA LEU A 32 -3.69 8.72 -9.11
C LEU A 32 -3.77 7.88 -7.83
N VAL A 33 -3.59 8.49 -6.65
CA VAL A 33 -3.67 7.78 -5.36
C VAL A 33 -5.06 7.17 -5.15
N HIS A 34 -6.13 7.87 -5.54
CA HIS A 34 -7.49 7.33 -5.47
C HIS A 34 -7.73 6.17 -6.45
N ARG A 35 -7.16 6.25 -7.67
CA ARG A 35 -7.22 5.17 -8.66
C ARG A 35 -6.46 3.94 -8.18
N GLU A 36 -5.31 4.12 -7.53
CA GLU A 36 -4.53 3.04 -6.94
C GLU A 36 -5.39 2.21 -5.96
N ALA A 37 -6.01 2.88 -4.97
CA ALA A 37 -6.91 2.27 -4.00
C ALA A 37 -8.08 1.53 -4.68
N ARG A 38 -8.73 2.19 -5.65
CA ARG A 38 -9.85 1.61 -6.40
C ARG A 38 -9.45 0.36 -7.19
N TYR A 39 -8.30 0.39 -7.87
CA TYR A 39 -7.86 -0.74 -8.68
C TYR A 39 -7.51 -1.95 -7.82
N LEU A 40 -6.97 -1.76 -6.61
CA LEU A 40 -6.78 -2.84 -5.66
C LEU A 40 -8.11 -3.49 -5.24
N ASP A 41 -9.12 -2.67 -4.91
CA ASP A 41 -10.43 -3.16 -4.48
C ASP A 41 -11.21 -3.87 -5.60
N GLU A 42 -11.10 -3.35 -6.82
CA GLU A 42 -11.68 -3.96 -8.03
C GLU A 42 -10.84 -5.11 -8.60
N ARG A 43 -9.66 -5.39 -8.02
CA ARG A 43 -8.71 -6.42 -8.47
C ARG A 43 -8.22 -6.21 -9.91
N ARG A 44 -8.12 -4.95 -10.32
CA ARG A 44 -7.65 -4.49 -11.64
C ARG A 44 -6.14 -4.41 -11.66
N TRP A 45 -5.50 -5.59 -11.61
CA TRP A 45 -4.06 -5.70 -11.36
C TRP A 45 -3.21 -5.08 -12.46
N ASP A 46 -3.63 -5.16 -13.72
CA ASP A 46 -2.86 -4.61 -14.84
C ASP A 46 -2.90 -3.08 -14.83
N GLU A 47 -4.08 -2.48 -14.59
CA GLU A 47 -4.21 -1.02 -14.47
C GLU A 47 -3.54 -0.48 -13.20
N TRP A 48 -3.60 -1.23 -12.09
CA TRP A 48 -2.84 -0.90 -10.89
C TRP A 48 -1.34 -0.89 -11.14
N LEU A 49 -0.82 -1.93 -11.81
CA LEU A 49 0.60 -2.02 -12.12
C LEU A 49 1.06 -0.90 -13.08
N ALA A 50 0.18 -0.49 -14.01
CA ALA A 50 0.46 0.61 -14.94
C ALA A 50 0.61 1.99 -14.29
N LEU A 51 0.22 2.15 -13.01
CA LEU A 51 0.50 3.37 -12.22
C LEU A 51 1.97 3.48 -11.81
N PHE A 52 2.72 2.39 -11.91
CA PHE A 52 4.11 2.31 -11.52
C PHE A 52 5.01 2.33 -12.75
N VAL A 53 6.10 3.06 -12.66
CA VAL A 53 7.21 2.93 -13.61
C VAL A 53 8.13 1.79 -13.28
N GLU A 54 8.86 1.34 -14.29
CA GLU A 54 9.76 0.20 -14.18
C GLU A 54 10.80 0.34 -13.06
N ASP A 55 11.36 1.53 -12.88
CA ASP A 55 12.35 1.88 -11.85
C ASP A 55 11.73 2.29 -10.49
N CYS A 56 10.44 2.02 -10.27
CA CYS A 56 9.80 2.37 -9.00
C CYS A 56 10.36 1.58 -7.82
N VAL A 57 10.49 2.22 -6.66
CA VAL A 57 10.80 1.53 -5.39
C VAL A 57 9.52 1.41 -4.57
N TYR A 58 9.14 0.18 -4.22
CA TYR A 58 7.98 -0.09 -3.38
C TYR A 58 8.45 -0.60 -2.01
N TRP A 59 8.19 0.17 -0.95
CA TRP A 59 8.77 -0.11 0.36
C TRP A 59 7.78 0.07 1.52
N MET A 60 7.59 -1.01 2.27
CA MET A 60 6.89 -0.99 3.56
C MET A 60 7.90 -1.25 4.68
N PRO A 61 8.32 -0.22 5.43
CA PRO A 61 9.27 -0.37 6.52
C PRO A 61 8.70 -1.29 7.63
N ALA A 62 9.59 -1.96 8.35
CA ALA A 62 9.22 -2.63 9.59
C ALA A 62 9.44 -1.69 10.79
N TRP A 63 8.96 -2.10 11.96
CA TRP A 63 9.25 -1.41 13.22
C TRP A 63 10.51 -1.98 13.87
N LYS A 64 11.47 -1.10 14.22
CA LYS A 64 12.64 -1.47 15.02
C LYS A 64 12.27 -1.62 16.50
N ALA A 65 11.52 -0.64 16.99
CA ALA A 65 11.00 -0.53 18.34
C ALA A 65 9.70 0.29 18.30
N ASP A 66 8.93 0.31 19.40
CA ASP A 66 7.70 1.08 19.49
C ASP A 66 7.97 2.55 19.09
N GLY A 67 7.35 3.01 18.00
CA GLY A 67 7.47 4.39 17.51
C GLY A 67 8.63 4.68 16.55
N THR A 68 9.50 3.70 16.21
CA THR A 68 10.60 3.91 15.25
C THR A 68 10.56 2.93 14.07
N PRO A 69 10.20 3.36 12.85
CA PRO A 69 10.30 2.54 11.65
C PRO A 69 11.76 2.37 11.19
N THR A 70 12.01 1.36 10.37
CA THR A 70 13.27 1.21 9.64
C THR A 70 13.44 2.32 8.61
N THR A 71 14.67 2.77 8.42
CA THR A 71 15.03 3.90 7.56
C THR A 71 15.91 3.50 6.38
N ASN A 72 16.46 2.29 6.37
CA ASN A 72 17.26 1.78 5.25
C ASN A 72 16.80 0.38 4.82
N PRO A 73 16.09 0.22 3.68
CA PRO A 73 15.60 -1.07 3.23
C PRO A 73 16.71 -2.07 2.85
N GLN A 74 17.93 -1.60 2.57
CA GLN A 74 19.05 -2.46 2.18
C GLN A 74 19.83 -3.00 3.39
N ALA A 75 19.74 -2.34 4.54
CA ALA A 75 20.47 -2.72 5.75
C ALA A 75 19.55 -3.21 6.88
N GLU A 76 18.24 -2.98 6.77
CA GLU A 76 17.27 -3.20 7.84
C GLU A 76 16.06 -3.99 7.36
N LEU A 77 15.40 -4.67 8.29
CA LEU A 77 14.24 -5.49 7.99
C LEU A 77 13.08 -4.66 7.43
N SER A 78 12.52 -5.08 6.31
CA SER A 78 11.31 -4.47 5.75
C SER A 78 10.16 -5.48 5.77
N HIS A 79 8.92 -5.01 5.90
CA HIS A 79 7.77 -5.90 5.67
C HIS A 79 7.60 -6.22 4.19
N ILE A 80 7.82 -5.24 3.31
CA ILE A 80 7.88 -5.40 1.85
C ILE A 80 9.00 -4.49 1.35
N TYR A 81 9.86 -4.99 0.46
CA TYR A 81 10.79 -4.14 -0.27
C TYR A 81 10.99 -4.71 -1.67
N TYR A 82 10.72 -3.89 -2.69
CA TYR A 82 11.05 -4.16 -4.08
C TYR A 82 11.81 -2.97 -4.65
N ALA A 83 12.98 -3.23 -5.21
CA ALA A 83 13.86 -2.21 -5.80
C ALA A 83 13.42 -1.78 -7.20
N SER A 84 12.42 -2.46 -7.79
CA SER A 84 11.82 -2.15 -9.09
C SER A 84 10.39 -2.67 -9.16
N ARG A 85 9.65 -2.29 -10.21
CA ARG A 85 8.29 -2.78 -10.50
C ARG A 85 8.19 -4.30 -10.65
N ALA A 86 9.30 -4.97 -10.99
CA ALA A 86 9.35 -6.42 -11.17
C ALA A 86 8.89 -7.21 -9.92
N GLY A 87 9.12 -6.68 -8.71
CA GLY A 87 8.65 -7.32 -7.49
C GLY A 87 7.11 -7.28 -7.32
N LEU A 88 6.47 -6.23 -7.84
CA LEU A 88 5.02 -6.13 -7.89
C LEU A 88 4.43 -7.07 -8.95
N GLU A 89 5.09 -7.19 -10.10
CA GLU A 89 4.72 -8.12 -11.18
C GLU A 89 4.70 -9.58 -10.70
N ASP A 90 5.77 -10.02 -10.03
CA ASP A 90 5.85 -11.38 -9.48
C ASP A 90 4.69 -11.66 -8.50
N ARG A 91 4.32 -10.66 -7.71
CA ARG A 91 3.19 -10.76 -6.78
C ARG A 91 1.86 -10.96 -7.52
N ILE A 92 1.63 -10.23 -8.61
CA ILE A 92 0.43 -10.38 -9.45
C ILE A 92 0.42 -11.76 -10.13
N VAL A 93 1.56 -12.22 -10.65
CA VAL A 93 1.70 -13.58 -11.22
C VAL A 93 1.30 -14.64 -10.17
N ARG A 94 1.79 -14.49 -8.94
CA ARG A 94 1.45 -15.42 -7.85
C ARG A 94 -0.03 -15.40 -7.50
N ILE A 95 -0.66 -14.22 -7.44
CA ILE A 95 -2.11 -14.08 -7.24
C ILE A 95 -2.88 -14.81 -8.35
N ARG A 96 -2.53 -14.54 -9.61
CA ARG A 96 -3.18 -15.14 -10.79
C ARG A 96 -3.02 -16.64 -10.89
N SER A 97 -1.92 -17.19 -10.37
CA SER A 97 -1.68 -18.63 -10.41
C SER A 97 -2.75 -19.46 -9.68
N GLY A 98 -3.48 -18.88 -8.73
CA GLY A 98 -4.45 -19.59 -7.89
C GLY A 98 -3.84 -20.63 -6.94
N LYS A 99 -2.51 -20.76 -6.90
CA LYS A 99 -1.80 -21.77 -6.10
C LYS A 99 -1.61 -21.37 -4.63
N SER A 100 -2.04 -20.17 -4.26
CA SER A 100 -1.98 -19.67 -2.88
C SER A 100 -3.24 -20.10 -2.10
N ALA A 101 -3.10 -21.11 -1.25
CA ALA A 101 -4.17 -21.54 -0.35
C ALA A 101 -4.61 -20.40 0.60
N ALA A 102 -3.66 -19.55 1.02
CA ALA A 102 -3.92 -18.38 1.86
C ALA A 102 -4.78 -17.31 1.16
N SER A 103 -4.84 -17.34 -0.17
CA SER A 103 -5.59 -16.38 -0.98
C SER A 103 -6.83 -16.98 -1.62
N THR A 104 -7.29 -18.15 -1.16
CA THR A 104 -8.44 -18.86 -1.76
C THR A 104 -9.49 -19.17 -0.69
N PRO A 105 -10.67 -18.52 -0.70
CA PRO A 105 -11.08 -17.41 -1.58
C PRO A 105 -10.30 -16.13 -1.28
N MET A 106 -10.12 -15.27 -2.29
CA MET A 106 -9.41 -14.01 -2.09
C MET A 106 -10.19 -13.09 -1.13
N PRO A 107 -9.50 -12.40 -0.21
CA PRO A 107 -10.11 -11.41 0.65
C PRO A 107 -10.85 -10.33 -0.14
N ARG A 108 -11.89 -9.75 0.46
CA ARG A 108 -12.55 -8.55 -0.06
C ARG A 108 -11.93 -7.35 0.64
N THR A 109 -11.49 -6.37 -0.12
CA THR A 109 -10.82 -5.18 0.42
C THR A 109 -11.64 -3.92 0.18
N ALA A 110 -11.47 -2.94 1.05
CA ALA A 110 -11.91 -1.57 0.84
C ALA A 110 -10.82 -0.62 1.35
N HIS A 111 -10.19 0.14 0.46
CA HIS A 111 -9.17 1.12 0.78
C HIS A 111 -9.83 2.50 0.89
N ILE A 112 -9.83 3.05 2.10
CA ILE A 112 -10.35 4.38 2.39
C ILE A 112 -9.15 5.30 2.62
N LEU A 113 -9.03 6.30 1.76
CA LEU A 113 -8.02 7.34 1.89
C LEU A 113 -8.54 8.45 2.79
N GLY A 114 -7.67 8.94 3.67
CA GLY A 114 -7.86 10.17 4.41
C GLY A 114 -7.29 11.36 3.63
N SER A 115 -6.63 12.27 4.35
CA SER A 115 -6.00 13.43 3.72
C SER A 115 -4.93 12.98 2.72
N VAL A 116 -4.96 13.54 1.51
CA VAL A 116 -3.90 13.44 0.51
C VAL A 116 -3.38 14.85 0.27
N LEU A 117 -2.17 15.14 0.74
CA LEU A 117 -1.60 16.48 0.79
C LEU A 117 -0.24 16.52 0.08
N PRO A 118 0.11 17.63 -0.59
CA PRO A 118 1.45 17.81 -1.11
C PRO A 118 2.45 17.99 0.02
N ALA A 119 3.52 17.19 0.01
CA ALA A 119 4.70 17.36 0.87
C ALA A 119 5.77 18.22 0.17
N GLU A 120 5.93 18.04 -1.15
CA GLU A 120 6.88 18.78 -1.98
C GLU A 120 6.32 18.87 -3.40
N SER A 121 6.51 19.98 -4.10
CA SER A 121 6.07 20.16 -5.48
C SER A 121 7.07 20.99 -6.28
N SER A 122 7.46 20.48 -7.44
CA SER A 122 8.36 21.09 -8.40
C SER A 122 7.81 20.93 -9.82
N ALA A 123 8.51 21.44 -10.84
CA ALA A 123 8.02 21.38 -12.22
C ALA A 123 7.89 19.95 -12.77
N ASP A 124 8.73 19.03 -12.29
CA ASP A 124 8.85 17.65 -12.78
C ASP A 124 8.54 16.59 -11.71
N ARG A 125 8.36 16.99 -10.44
CA ARG A 125 8.10 16.07 -9.34
C ARG A 125 7.05 16.56 -8.38
N LEU A 126 6.22 15.64 -7.89
CA LEU A 126 5.23 15.88 -6.85
C LEU A 126 5.34 14.78 -5.78
N LYS A 127 5.56 15.18 -4.53
CA LYS A 127 5.47 14.27 -3.38
C LYS A 127 4.15 14.46 -2.67
N LEU A 128 3.43 13.37 -2.44
CA LEU A 128 2.17 13.36 -1.72
C LEU A 128 2.28 12.51 -0.46
N ASP A 129 1.75 13.05 0.63
CA ASP A 129 1.53 12.31 1.87
C ASP A 129 0.05 11.98 1.97
N SER A 130 -0.25 10.73 2.29
CA SER A 130 -1.60 10.23 2.46
C SER A 130 -1.76 9.44 3.75
N THR A 131 -2.95 9.51 4.35
CA THR A 131 -3.37 8.56 5.39
C THR A 131 -4.37 7.57 4.81
N TRP A 132 -4.41 6.34 5.31
CA TRP A 132 -5.29 5.32 4.78
C TRP A 132 -5.72 4.31 5.84
N VAL A 133 -6.88 3.69 5.59
CA VAL A 133 -7.33 2.46 6.25
C VAL A 133 -7.79 1.47 5.19
N SER A 134 -7.30 0.23 5.27
CA SER A 134 -7.71 -0.88 4.43
C SER A 134 -8.51 -1.87 5.27
N HIS A 135 -9.80 -1.98 4.98
CA HIS A 135 -10.64 -3.02 5.53
C HIS A 135 -10.46 -4.30 4.71
N VAL A 136 -10.22 -5.42 5.38
CA VAL A 136 -10.00 -6.72 4.74
C VAL A 136 -10.94 -7.73 5.37
N PHE A 137 -11.87 -8.25 4.57
CA PHE A 137 -12.76 -9.34 4.98
C PHE A 137 -12.28 -10.66 4.39
N PHE A 138 -12.09 -11.67 5.24
CA PHE A 138 -11.66 -13.01 4.88
C PHE A 138 -12.88 -13.96 4.80
N PRO A 139 -13.36 -14.33 3.60
CA PRO A 139 -14.61 -15.09 3.48
C PRO A 139 -14.55 -16.49 4.09
N ARG A 140 -13.34 -17.07 4.24
CA ARG A 140 -13.14 -18.39 4.82
C ARG A 140 -13.35 -18.40 6.33
N SER A 141 -12.83 -17.42 7.06
CA SER A 141 -12.97 -17.33 8.52
C SER A 141 -14.17 -16.48 8.95
N GLY A 142 -14.69 -15.62 8.06
CA GLY A 142 -15.72 -14.64 8.40
C GLY A 142 -15.18 -13.44 9.18
N GLU A 143 -13.86 -13.29 9.28
CA GLU A 143 -13.21 -12.22 10.04
C GLU A 143 -13.02 -10.96 9.19
N SER A 144 -13.14 -9.81 9.84
CA SER A 144 -12.82 -8.50 9.28
C SER A 144 -11.66 -7.89 10.04
N HIS A 145 -10.59 -7.55 9.34
CA HIS A 145 -9.46 -6.79 9.86
C HIS A 145 -9.48 -5.37 9.30
N ALA A 146 -8.87 -4.45 10.04
CA ALA A 146 -8.54 -3.12 9.56
C ALA A 146 -7.04 -2.92 9.72
N PHE A 147 -6.38 -2.65 8.61
CA PHE A 147 -5.01 -2.17 8.57
C PHE A 147 -5.05 -0.67 8.27
N PHE A 148 -4.09 0.09 8.76
CA PHE A 148 -4.04 1.52 8.49
C PHE A 148 -2.60 1.98 8.48
N GLY A 149 -2.41 3.22 8.05
CA GLY A 149 -1.11 3.84 8.09
C GLY A 149 -1.06 5.16 7.35
N ARG A 150 0.17 5.53 7.04
CA ARG A 150 0.54 6.69 6.23
C ARG A 150 1.31 6.20 5.02
N SER A 151 1.16 6.86 3.90
CA SER A 151 1.94 6.59 2.71
C SER A 151 2.49 7.85 2.06
N GLU A 152 3.69 7.71 1.54
CA GLU A 152 4.38 8.75 0.79
C GLU A 152 4.49 8.30 -0.66
N HIS A 153 4.12 9.18 -1.59
CA HIS A 153 4.20 8.92 -3.02
C HIS A 153 5.07 9.97 -3.70
N GLU A 154 6.17 9.55 -4.34
CA GLU A 154 6.96 10.41 -5.24
C GLU A 154 6.57 10.17 -6.70
N LEU A 155 5.84 11.15 -7.25
CA LEU A 155 5.32 11.17 -8.61
C LEU A 155 6.28 11.95 -9.53
N VAL A 156 6.61 11.42 -10.72
CA VAL A 156 7.33 12.14 -11.78
C VAL A 156 6.76 11.86 -13.16
#